data_AF-A0A3N9NIS0-F1
#
_entry.id   AF-A0A3N9NIS0-F1
#
_cell.length_a   1.000
_cell.length_b   1.000
_cell.length_c   1.000
_cell.angle_alpha   90.00
_cell.angle_beta   90.00
_cell.angle_gamma   90.00
#
_symmetry.space_group_name_H-M   'P 1'
#
loop_
_entity.id
_entity.type
_entity.pdbx_description
1 polymer ?
#
loop_
_entity_poly.entity_id
_entity_poly.type
_entity_poly.pdbx_seq_one_letter_code
_entity_poly.pdbx_strand_id
1 'polypeptide(L)'
;MMQKLLFCAIFAALVFACNKDNSTEPETKTPTEDSSFFFPLEVGNIWYYYEEGHSDATQSVRVWESISLDDTTYFLHGNKLAYADTLHQDKWGRVYRRFNGKNLLWLDFSVEDGGTFHFRLSEKLDYLVTVTRQLTIEYDGQKFENCIQFDFDVPTIKTEEETIVLAPDVGIIKHVTVWNTKYLKSWDLQ
;
A
#
# COMPACT_ATOMS: atom_id res chain seq x y z
N MET A 1 -9.64 -48.25 -70.07
CA MET A 1 -10.05 -46.87 -70.42
C MET A 1 -10.17 -46.11 -69.10
N MET A 2 -9.05 -45.71 -68.50
CA MET A 2 -8.45 -44.36 -68.56
C MET A 2 -9.48 -43.22 -68.47
N GLN A 3 -9.28 -42.38 -67.43
CA GLN A 3 -9.23 -40.90 -67.45
C GLN A 3 -10.11 -40.29 -66.34
N LYS A 4 -9.69 -39.34 -65.48
CA LYS A 4 -8.43 -38.70 -65.05
C LYS A 4 -8.86 -37.73 -63.91
N LEU A 5 -7.97 -37.53 -62.92
CA LEU A 5 -7.84 -36.35 -62.03
C LEU A 5 -9.06 -35.99 -61.14
N LEU A 6 -8.89 -35.57 -59.87
CA LEU A 6 -8.12 -34.41 -59.45
C LEU A 6 -7.77 -34.51 -57.95
N PHE A 7 -6.50 -34.26 -57.64
CA PHE A 7 -5.98 -33.86 -56.33
C PHE A 7 -6.66 -32.57 -55.85
N CYS A 8 -7.02 -32.47 -54.57
CA CYS A 8 -6.53 -31.37 -53.72
C CYS A 8 -6.92 -31.58 -52.26
N ALA A 9 -5.88 -31.61 -51.43
CA ALA A 9 -5.92 -31.59 -49.99
C ALA A 9 -6.54 -30.30 -49.44
N ILE A 10 -7.24 -30.37 -48.31
CA ILE A 10 -7.12 -29.33 -47.29
C ILE A 10 -6.99 -30.01 -45.93
N PHE A 11 -5.81 -29.79 -45.37
CA PHE A 11 -5.31 -30.19 -44.08
C PHE A 11 -6.20 -29.66 -42.96
N ALA A 12 -6.38 -30.48 -41.92
CA ALA A 12 -6.95 -30.07 -40.66
C ALA A 12 -6.16 -28.90 -40.05
N ALA A 13 -6.86 -27.81 -39.75
CA ALA A 13 -6.44 -26.83 -38.77
C ALA A 13 -7.66 -26.48 -37.93
N LEU A 14 -7.92 -27.32 -36.92
CA LEU A 14 -8.67 -26.92 -35.73
C LEU A 14 -7.84 -25.85 -35.02
N VAL A 15 -8.02 -24.60 -35.44
CA VAL A 15 -7.56 -23.47 -34.65
C VAL A 15 -8.53 -23.38 -33.47
N PHE A 16 -8.13 -23.98 -32.35
CA PHE A 16 -8.57 -23.54 -31.05
C PHE A 16 -8.26 -22.05 -30.97
N ALA A 17 -9.27 -21.22 -31.26
CA ALA A 17 -9.28 -19.85 -30.83
C ALA A 17 -9.43 -19.88 -29.30
N CYS A 18 -8.32 -20.18 -28.62
CA CYS A 18 -8.10 -19.65 -27.29
C CYS A 18 -8.12 -18.14 -27.46
N ASN A 19 -9.28 -17.53 -27.21
CA ASN A 19 -9.32 -16.14 -26.80
C ASN A 19 -8.40 -16.07 -25.58
N LYS A 20 -7.18 -15.63 -25.85
CA LYS A 20 -6.22 -15.26 -24.84
C LYS A 20 -6.88 -14.05 -24.19
N ASP A 21 -7.54 -14.29 -23.06
CA ASP A 21 -7.95 -13.23 -22.17
C ASP A 21 -6.69 -12.40 -21.92
N ASN A 22 -6.66 -11.22 -22.53
CA ASN A 22 -5.69 -10.20 -22.19
C ASN A 22 -6.06 -9.79 -20.77
N SER A 23 -5.49 -10.49 -19.80
CA SER A 23 -5.37 -10.01 -18.44
C SER A 23 -4.65 -8.66 -18.53
N THR A 24 -5.42 -7.58 -18.40
CA THR A 24 -4.89 -6.24 -18.14
C THR A 24 -4.41 -6.23 -16.69
N GLU A 25 -3.34 -6.97 -16.41
CA GLU A 25 -2.54 -6.69 -15.23
C GLU A 25 -1.87 -5.33 -15.46
N PRO A 26 -2.02 -4.37 -14.54
CA PRO A 26 -1.33 -3.10 -14.66
C PRO A 26 0.17 -3.39 -14.71
N GLU A 27 0.85 -2.87 -15.74
CA GLU A 27 2.31 -2.91 -15.86
C GLU A 27 2.91 -2.39 -14.56
N THR A 28 3.35 -3.32 -13.72
CA THR A 28 3.90 -3.00 -12.41
C THR A 28 5.30 -2.50 -12.70
N LYS A 29 5.46 -1.18 -12.86
CA LYS A 29 6.78 -0.54 -12.91
C LYS A 29 7.54 -1.06 -11.69
N THR A 30 8.55 -1.88 -11.94
CA THR A 30 9.34 -2.47 -10.85
C THR A 30 10.12 -1.33 -10.21
N PRO A 31 9.95 -1.07 -8.91
CA PRO A 31 10.69 -0.01 -8.22
C PRO A 31 12.19 -0.24 -8.35
N THR A 32 12.97 0.83 -8.52
CA THR A 32 14.43 0.74 -8.67
C THR A 32 15.17 0.84 -7.35
N GLU A 33 14.51 1.30 -6.29
CA GLU A 33 15.11 1.57 -4.98
C GLU A 33 14.29 0.89 -3.86
N ASP A 34 15.00 0.35 -2.87
CA ASP A 34 14.39 -0.17 -1.65
C ASP A 34 13.89 1.00 -0.78
N SER A 35 12.58 1.04 -0.52
CA SER A 35 11.93 2.07 0.30
C SER A 35 11.41 1.51 1.63
N SER A 36 11.85 0.32 2.05
CA SER A 36 11.37 -0.35 3.26
C SER A 36 11.56 0.48 4.54
N PHE A 37 12.61 1.31 4.57
CA PHE A 37 12.93 2.21 5.68
C PHE A 37 11.86 3.27 5.98
N PHE A 38 10.94 3.57 5.05
CA PHE A 38 9.82 4.48 5.33
C PHE A 38 8.74 3.86 6.21
N PHE A 39 8.65 2.54 6.27
CA PHE A 39 7.68 1.84 7.10
C PHE A 39 8.35 0.62 7.74
N PRO A 40 9.15 0.82 8.79
CA PRO A 40 9.93 -0.25 9.40
C PRO A 40 8.99 -1.23 10.12
N LEU A 41 8.63 -2.30 9.41
CA LEU A 41 7.65 -3.29 9.82
C LEU A 41 8.33 -4.47 10.52
N GLU A 42 8.89 -4.20 11.71
CA GLU A 42 9.59 -5.18 12.53
C GLU A 42 8.90 -5.37 13.88
N VAL A 43 8.78 -6.62 14.33
CA VAL A 43 8.14 -6.97 15.60
C VAL A 43 8.84 -6.27 16.74
N GLY A 44 8.06 -5.60 17.60
CA GLY A 44 8.61 -4.84 18.73
C GLY A 44 8.80 -3.35 18.44
N ASN A 45 8.68 -2.89 17.19
CA ASN A 45 8.63 -1.46 16.88
C ASN A 45 7.36 -0.82 17.47
N ILE A 46 7.51 0.35 18.08
CA ILE A 46 6.44 1.09 18.75
C ILE A 46 6.51 2.58 18.39
N TRP A 47 5.35 3.17 18.14
CA TRP A 47 5.15 4.60 17.93
C TRP A 47 4.16 5.16 18.94
N TYR A 48 4.43 6.36 19.44
CA TYR A 48 3.58 7.07 20.38
C TYR A 48 3.06 8.34 19.73
N TYR A 49 1.73 8.46 19.64
CA TYR A 49 1.06 9.57 19.02
C TYR A 49 0.26 10.37 20.05
N TYR A 50 0.15 11.67 19.83
CA TYR A 50 -0.89 12.48 20.45
C TYR A 50 -1.90 12.94 19.39
N GLU A 51 -3.11 13.26 19.84
CA GLU A 51 -4.16 13.79 18.98
C GLU A 51 -4.19 15.32 19.08
N GLU A 52 -4.37 15.99 17.94
CA GLU A 52 -4.50 17.45 17.88
C GLU A 52 -5.61 17.94 18.82
N GLY A 53 -5.31 18.96 19.63
CA GLY A 53 -6.22 19.44 20.68
C GLY A 53 -6.25 18.60 21.96
N HIS A 54 -5.59 17.43 22.00
CA HIS A 54 -5.54 16.52 23.15
C HIS A 54 -4.11 15.98 23.38
N SER A 55 -3.13 16.87 23.52
CA SER A 55 -1.69 16.54 23.65
C SER A 55 -1.33 15.60 24.81
N ASP A 56 -2.15 15.60 25.86
CA ASP A 56 -1.89 14.86 27.10
C ASP A 56 -2.23 13.37 26.97
N ALA A 57 -3.11 13.01 26.02
CA ALA A 57 -3.49 11.63 25.75
C ALA A 57 -2.56 11.03 24.69
N THR A 58 -1.67 10.14 25.10
CA THR A 58 -0.77 9.43 24.19
C THR A 58 -1.33 8.05 23.84
N GLN A 59 -1.41 7.74 22.54
CA GLN A 59 -1.78 6.42 22.02
C GLN A 59 -0.54 5.73 21.43
N SER A 60 -0.30 4.48 21.82
CA SER A 60 0.72 3.65 21.19
C SER A 60 0.16 2.89 20.00
N VAL A 61 0.91 2.83 18.90
CA VAL A 61 0.74 1.87 17.79
C VAL A 61 2.00 1.01 17.77
N ARG A 62 1.88 -0.29 17.48
CA ARG A 62 3.03 -1.20 17.49
C ARG A 62 2.89 -2.31 16.46
N VAL A 63 4.02 -2.93 16.14
CA VAL A 63 4.08 -4.22 15.46
C VAL A 63 4.11 -5.32 16.53
N TRP A 64 3.02 -6.07 16.65
CA TRP A 64 2.79 -7.02 17.74
C TRP A 64 3.52 -8.35 17.55
N GLU A 65 3.29 -8.97 16.40
CA GLU A 65 3.77 -10.30 16.06
C GLU A 65 3.79 -10.46 14.55
N SER A 66 4.45 -11.52 14.08
CA SER A 66 4.45 -11.92 12.69
C SER A 66 3.80 -13.29 12.50
N ILE A 67 3.17 -13.48 11.34
CA ILE A 67 2.49 -14.71 10.96
C ILE A 67 2.92 -15.03 9.53
N SER A 68 3.37 -16.26 9.30
CA SER A 68 3.68 -16.74 7.95
C SER A 68 2.47 -17.45 7.34
N LEU A 69 2.07 -17.02 6.15
CA LEU A 69 0.99 -17.61 5.35
C LEU A 69 1.44 -17.69 3.89
N ASP A 70 1.41 -18.89 3.29
CA ASP A 70 1.74 -19.12 1.88
C ASP A 70 3.05 -18.41 1.44
N ASP A 71 4.14 -18.69 2.16
CA ASP A 71 5.49 -18.10 1.98
C ASP A 71 5.58 -16.57 2.14
N THR A 72 4.52 -15.94 2.62
CA THR A 72 4.45 -14.51 2.89
C THR A 72 4.44 -14.26 4.40
N THR A 73 5.39 -13.47 4.88
CA THR A 73 5.37 -12.99 6.28
C THR A 73 4.49 -11.76 6.37
N TYR A 74 3.51 -11.85 7.25
CA TYR A 74 2.63 -10.76 7.65
C TYR A 74 2.96 -10.30 9.06
N PHE A 75 2.64 -9.07 9.37
CA PHE A 75 2.86 -8.42 10.66
C PHE A 75 1.56 -7.81 11.15
N LEU A 76 1.25 -7.99 12.43
CA LEU A 76 0.09 -7.36 13.05
C LEU A 76 0.46 -5.96 13.55
N HIS A 77 -0.05 -4.93 12.88
CA HIS A 77 0.25 -3.53 13.16
C HIS A 77 -1.00 -2.80 13.68
N GLY A 78 -0.92 -2.20 14.87
CA GLY A 78 -2.04 -1.44 15.40
C GLY A 78 -1.91 -1.07 16.88
N ASN A 79 -2.90 -0.33 17.39
CA ASN A 79 -2.94 0.07 18.80
C ASN A 79 -3.38 -1.06 19.75
N LYS A 80 -4.16 -2.01 19.23
CA LYS A 80 -4.69 -3.17 19.96
C LYS A 80 -4.65 -4.38 19.03
N LEU A 81 -4.19 -5.52 19.55
CA LEU A 81 -4.09 -6.76 18.78
C LEU A 81 -5.40 -7.16 18.09
N ALA A 82 -6.54 -7.04 18.79
CA ALA A 82 -7.86 -7.40 18.26
C ALA A 82 -8.34 -6.54 17.07
N TYR A 83 -7.70 -5.40 16.83
CA TYR A 83 -8.00 -4.47 15.73
C TYR A 83 -6.76 -4.18 14.88
N ALA A 84 -5.72 -4.99 15.00
CA ALA A 84 -4.49 -4.78 14.27
C ALA A 84 -4.70 -5.08 12.78
N ASP A 85 -4.16 -4.23 11.93
CA ASP A 85 -4.04 -4.50 10.51
C ASP A 85 -3.05 -5.65 10.31
N THR A 86 -3.35 -6.53 9.36
CA THR A 86 -2.42 -7.57 8.91
C THR A 86 -1.66 -7.04 7.70
N LEU A 87 -0.41 -6.63 7.90
CA LEU A 87 0.41 -5.96 6.89
C LEU A 87 1.49 -6.87 6.34
N HIS A 88 1.83 -6.71 5.07
CA HIS A 88 3.00 -7.31 4.44
C HIS A 88 3.80 -6.22 3.73
N GLN A 89 5.12 -6.29 3.79
CA GLN A 89 6.00 -5.42 3.02
C GLN A 89 6.81 -6.28 2.05
N ASP A 90 6.80 -5.90 0.77
CA ASP A 90 7.60 -6.59 -0.23
C ASP A 90 9.06 -6.12 -0.23
N LYS A 91 9.90 -6.77 -1.04
CA LYS A 91 11.33 -6.47 -1.15
C LYS A 91 11.67 -5.05 -1.64
N TRP A 92 10.69 -4.28 -2.09
CA TRP A 92 10.86 -2.90 -2.54
C TRP A 92 10.32 -1.88 -1.53
N GLY A 93 9.77 -2.35 -0.41
CA GLY A 93 9.17 -1.52 0.62
C GLY A 93 7.69 -1.23 0.41
N ARG A 94 7.04 -1.75 -0.65
CA ARG A 94 5.59 -1.54 -0.86
C ARG A 94 4.82 -2.26 0.24
N VAL A 95 3.85 -1.57 0.84
CA VAL A 95 3.07 -2.08 1.97
C VAL A 95 1.70 -2.51 1.50
N TYR A 96 1.33 -3.74 1.84
CA TYR A 96 0.07 -4.36 1.52
C TYR A 96 -0.74 -4.60 2.80
N ARG A 97 -2.03 -4.28 2.75
CA ARG A 97 -3.02 -4.65 3.78
C ARG A 97 -3.70 -5.95 3.36
N ARG A 98 -3.71 -6.96 4.23
CA ARG A 98 -4.49 -8.18 4.02
C ARG A 98 -5.92 -7.96 4.48
N PHE A 99 -6.86 -7.95 3.55
CA PHE A 99 -8.29 -7.73 3.82
C PHE A 99 -9.13 -8.74 3.05
N ASN A 100 -10.07 -9.42 3.72
CA ASN A 100 -10.90 -10.48 3.14
C ASN A 100 -10.09 -11.53 2.35
N GLY A 101 -8.92 -11.92 2.88
CA GLY A 101 -8.03 -12.90 2.26
C GLY A 101 -7.22 -12.41 1.06
N LYS A 102 -7.31 -11.13 0.70
CA LYS A 102 -6.57 -10.51 -0.42
C LYS A 102 -5.52 -9.54 0.09
N ASN A 103 -4.41 -9.44 -0.64
CA ASN A 103 -3.40 -8.39 -0.41
C ASN A 103 -3.79 -7.15 -1.23
N LEU A 104 -4.05 -6.05 -0.56
CA LEU A 104 -4.38 -4.76 -1.17
C LEU A 104 -3.18 -3.83 -1.02
N LEU A 105 -2.66 -3.29 -2.13
CA LEU A 105 -1.55 -2.34 -2.10
C LEU A 105 -2.00 -1.05 -1.42
N TRP A 106 -1.46 -0.77 -0.23
CA TRP A 106 -1.85 0.35 0.60
C TRP A 106 -0.89 1.54 0.44
N LEU A 107 0.42 1.30 0.51
CA LEU A 107 1.45 2.32 0.31
C LEU A 107 2.41 1.86 -0.78
N ASP A 108 2.54 2.66 -1.84
CA ASP A 108 3.50 2.43 -2.92
C ASP A 108 4.51 3.57 -2.99
N PHE A 109 5.67 3.34 -2.37
CA PHE A 109 6.77 4.31 -2.35
C PHE A 109 7.51 4.42 -3.68
N SER A 110 7.16 3.65 -4.70
CA SER A 110 7.77 3.78 -6.04
C SER A 110 7.10 4.84 -6.90
N VAL A 111 5.92 5.31 -6.49
CA VAL A 111 5.18 6.36 -7.18
C VAL A 111 5.97 7.67 -7.07
N GLU A 112 6.19 8.31 -8.22
CA GLU A 112 6.89 9.58 -8.32
C GLU A 112 6.12 10.73 -7.66
N ASP A 113 6.78 11.86 -7.45
CA ASP A 113 6.14 13.05 -6.90
C ASP A 113 5.01 13.55 -7.81
N GLY A 114 3.83 13.79 -7.23
CA GLY A 114 2.59 14.11 -7.95
C GLY A 114 1.93 12.92 -8.64
N GLY A 115 2.52 11.72 -8.56
CA GLY A 115 1.94 10.50 -9.11
C GLY A 115 0.74 9.99 -8.31
N THR A 116 -0.04 9.09 -8.93
CA THR A 116 -1.24 8.53 -8.30
C THR A 116 -1.35 7.02 -8.51
N PHE A 117 -2.08 6.35 -7.60
CA PHE A 117 -2.49 4.95 -7.74
C PHE A 117 -3.85 4.70 -7.06
N HIS A 118 -4.44 3.54 -7.30
CA HIS A 118 -5.73 3.16 -6.71
C HIS A 118 -5.54 2.22 -5.51
N PHE A 119 -6.18 2.55 -4.40
CA PHE A 119 -6.37 1.66 -3.26
C PHE A 119 -7.86 1.31 -3.11
N ARG A 120 -8.23 0.11 -3.57
CA ARG A 120 -9.63 -0.33 -3.59
C ARG A 120 -9.95 -1.27 -2.43
N LEU A 121 -10.66 -0.76 -1.42
CA LEU A 121 -11.19 -1.55 -0.30
C LEU A 121 -12.48 -2.30 -0.68
N SER A 122 -13.32 -1.69 -1.52
CA SER A 122 -14.57 -2.29 -2.01
C SER A 122 -15.00 -1.66 -3.33
N GLU A 123 -16.12 -2.11 -3.91
CA GLU A 123 -16.70 -1.48 -5.10
C GLU A 123 -17.11 -0.02 -4.88
N LYS A 124 -17.35 0.40 -3.63
CA LYS A 124 -17.76 1.76 -3.27
C LYS A 124 -16.62 2.61 -2.72
N LEU A 125 -15.56 1.96 -2.23
CA LEU A 125 -14.41 2.61 -1.60
C LEU A 125 -13.18 2.30 -2.45
N ASP A 126 -12.99 3.15 -3.45
CA ASP A 126 -11.87 3.13 -4.38
C ASP A 126 -11.16 4.48 -4.27
N TYR A 127 -10.11 4.50 -3.44
CA TYR A 127 -9.36 5.72 -3.19
C TYR A 127 -8.40 5.97 -4.34
N LEU A 128 -8.43 7.18 -4.89
CA LEU A 128 -7.33 7.72 -5.66
C LEU A 128 -6.31 8.26 -4.66
N VAL A 129 -5.14 7.62 -4.62
CA VAL A 129 -4.05 8.01 -3.72
C VAL A 129 -3.09 8.89 -4.48
N THR A 130 -2.85 10.11 -4.00
CA THR A 130 -1.86 11.04 -4.55
C THR A 130 -0.61 11.04 -3.68
N VAL A 131 0.57 10.99 -4.30
CA VAL A 131 1.85 10.93 -3.59
C VAL A 131 2.59 12.25 -3.73
N THR A 132 2.97 12.85 -2.61
CA THR A 132 3.86 14.02 -2.56
C THR A 132 5.15 13.65 -1.84
N ARG A 133 6.31 13.97 -2.41
CA ARG A 133 7.63 13.57 -1.89
C ARG A 133 8.48 14.78 -1.49
N GLN A 134 9.61 14.50 -0.84
CA GLN A 134 10.63 15.49 -0.47
C GLN A 134 10.09 16.60 0.44
N LEU A 135 9.10 16.26 1.27
CA LEU A 135 8.51 17.18 2.22
C LEU A 135 9.42 17.40 3.43
N THR A 136 9.36 18.61 3.97
CA THR A 136 9.88 18.93 5.31
C THR A 136 8.70 19.22 6.22
N ILE A 137 8.57 18.46 7.30
CA ILE A 137 7.49 18.59 8.27
C ILE A 137 8.07 19.01 9.61
N GLU A 138 7.53 20.08 10.19
CA GLU A 138 7.98 20.62 11.47
C GLU A 138 6.79 20.81 12.41
N TYR A 139 6.89 20.24 13.63
CA TYR A 139 5.95 20.46 14.72
C TYR A 139 6.63 20.12 16.06
N ASP A 140 6.21 20.79 17.15
CA ASP A 140 6.75 20.61 18.51
C ASP A 140 8.28 20.63 18.63
N GLY A 141 8.93 21.45 17.81
CA GLY A 141 10.39 21.55 17.78
C GLY A 141 11.11 20.35 17.15
N GLN A 142 10.37 19.38 16.59
CA GLN A 142 10.89 18.31 15.75
C GLN A 142 10.85 18.75 14.29
N LYS A 143 11.85 18.32 13.52
CA LYS A 143 11.94 18.51 12.08
C LYS A 143 12.20 17.17 11.42
N PHE A 144 11.33 16.80 10.49
CA PHE A 144 11.46 15.61 9.65
C PHE A 144 11.69 16.04 8.20
N GLU A 145 12.74 15.53 7.59
CA GLU A 145 13.12 15.84 6.21
C GLU A 145 12.90 14.63 5.31
N ASN A 146 12.80 14.86 3.99
CA ASN A 146 12.58 13.82 2.98
C ASN A 146 11.32 12.98 3.24
N CYS A 147 10.28 13.59 3.81
CA CYS A 147 9.02 12.92 4.09
C CYS A 147 8.24 12.63 2.81
N ILE A 148 7.37 11.62 2.88
CA ILE A 148 6.41 11.27 1.83
C ILE A 148 5.01 11.38 2.40
N GLN A 149 4.12 12.04 1.67
CA GLN A 149 2.70 12.15 1.98
C GLN A 149 1.89 11.34 0.97
N PHE A 150 0.91 10.60 1.49
CA PHE A 150 -0.11 9.89 0.73
C PHE A 150 -1.46 10.51 1.08
N ASP A 151 -2.12 11.10 0.10
CA ASP A 151 -3.46 11.65 0.22
C ASP A 151 -4.46 10.70 -0.45
N PHE A 152 -5.30 10.09 0.36
CA PHE A 152 -6.36 9.18 -0.05
C PHE A 152 -7.66 9.99 -0.20
N ASP A 153 -8.24 9.98 -1.40
CA ASP A 153 -9.53 10.59 -1.67
C ASP A 153 -10.43 9.61 -2.42
N VAL A 154 -11.69 9.51 -2.01
CA VAL A 154 -12.74 8.96 -2.87
C VAL A 154 -13.48 10.14 -3.49
N PRO A 155 -13.22 10.51 -4.77
CA PRO A 155 -13.72 11.76 -5.35
C PRO A 155 -15.25 11.93 -5.33
N THR A 156 -15.97 10.83 -5.13
CA THR A 156 -17.43 10.79 -5.07
C THR A 156 -18.00 10.85 -3.64
N ILE A 157 -17.17 10.73 -2.60
CA ILE A 157 -17.58 10.66 -1.19
C ILE A 157 -16.72 11.60 -0.35
N LYS A 158 -17.24 12.80 -0.06
CA LYS A 158 -16.51 13.87 0.68
C LYS A 158 -16.04 13.51 2.10
N THR A 159 -16.58 12.45 2.70
CA THR A 159 -16.23 12.04 4.07
C THR A 159 -15.17 10.96 4.11
N GLU A 160 -14.63 10.57 2.95
CA GLU A 160 -13.64 9.51 2.79
C GLU A 160 -12.32 10.13 2.31
N GLU A 161 -11.73 10.92 3.21
CA GLU A 161 -10.42 11.56 3.03
C GLU A 161 -9.50 11.11 4.18
N GLU A 162 -8.29 10.67 3.82
CA GLU A 162 -7.23 10.28 4.76
C GLU A 162 -5.89 10.79 4.23
N THR A 163 -5.06 11.35 5.11
CA THR A 163 -3.68 11.73 4.77
C THR A 163 -2.71 11.02 5.70
N ILE A 164 -1.71 10.36 5.14
CA ILE A 164 -0.62 9.73 5.89
C ILE A 164 0.69 10.37 5.48
N VAL A 165 1.49 10.83 6.45
CA VAL A 165 2.84 11.33 6.20
C VAL A 165 3.85 10.45 6.92
N LEU A 166 4.86 10.00 6.18
CA LEU A 166 5.93 9.14 6.66
C LEU A 166 7.28 9.81 6.56
N ALA A 167 8.11 9.60 7.57
CA ALA A 167 9.52 9.98 7.58
C ALA A 167 10.42 8.74 7.49
N PRO A 168 11.59 8.86 6.84
CA PRO A 168 12.54 7.76 6.71
C PRO A 168 13.07 7.33 8.08
N ASP A 169 13.26 6.02 8.28
CA ASP A 169 13.75 5.39 9.53
C ASP A 169 12.89 5.71 10.77
N VAL A 170 11.68 6.20 10.53
CA VAL A 170 10.72 6.54 11.59
C VAL A 170 9.42 5.81 11.32
N GLY A 171 8.77 6.00 10.17
CA GLY A 171 7.40 5.51 9.95
C GLY A 171 6.40 6.67 9.85
N ILE A 172 5.14 6.42 10.21
CA ILE A 172 4.07 7.42 10.16
C ILE A 172 4.34 8.51 11.20
N ILE A 173 4.57 9.74 10.75
CA ILE A 173 4.76 10.91 11.62
C ILE A 173 3.49 11.76 11.78
N LYS A 174 2.59 11.68 10.80
CA LYS A 174 1.30 12.37 10.82
C LYS A 174 0.24 11.50 10.16
N HIS A 175 -0.95 11.46 10.76
CA HIS A 175 -2.11 10.78 10.20
C HIS A 175 -3.34 11.65 10.41
N VAL A 176 -3.95 12.09 9.32
CA VAL A 176 -5.18 12.89 9.30
C VAL A 176 -6.31 12.00 8.79
N THR A 177 -7.42 12.02 9.51
CA THR A 177 -8.70 11.48 9.08
C THR A 177 -9.76 12.57 9.22
N VAL A 178 -10.97 12.32 8.71
CA VAL A 178 -12.10 13.24 8.91
C VAL A 178 -12.49 13.46 10.40
N TRP A 179 -12.01 12.62 11.31
CA TRP A 179 -12.36 12.68 12.74
C TRP A 179 -11.25 13.23 13.62
N ASN A 180 -9.98 13.05 13.24
CA ASN A 180 -8.85 13.47 14.04
C ASN A 180 -7.57 13.63 13.23
N THR A 181 -6.64 14.41 13.79
CA THR A 181 -5.25 14.49 13.37
C THR A 181 -4.37 13.93 14.47
N LYS A 182 -3.47 13.02 14.13
CA LYS A 182 -2.47 12.46 15.03
C LYS A 182 -1.08 12.87 14.59
N TYR A 183 -0.25 13.22 15.56
CA TYR A 183 1.16 13.57 15.37
C TYR A 183 2.05 12.65 16.20
N LEU A 184 3.18 12.25 15.64
CA LEU A 184 4.15 11.41 16.33
C LEU A 184 4.86 12.21 17.41
N LYS A 185 4.80 11.69 18.64
CA LYS A 185 5.48 12.22 19.81
C LYS A 185 6.88 11.63 19.98
N SER A 186 7.00 10.32 19.85
CA SER A 186 8.24 9.54 19.99
C SER A 186 8.07 8.15 19.39
N TRP A 187 9.16 7.43 19.17
CA TRP A 187 9.16 6.07 18.63
C TRP A 187 10.35 5.26 19.17
N ASP A 188 10.19 3.95 19.25
CA ASP A 188 11.20 2.99 19.66
C ASP A 188 11.26 1.89 18.58
N LEU A 189 12.35 1.82 17.81
CA LEU A 189 12.59 0.75 16.83
C LEU A 189 13.62 -0.25 17.39
N GLN A 190 13.47 -1.54 17.04
CA GLN A 190 14.41 -2.60 17.41
C GLN A 190 15.55 -2.75 16.41
#